data_AF-A0A7K1ET88-F1
#
_entry.id   AF-A0A7K1ET88-F1
#
_cell.length_a   1.000
_cell.length_b   1.000
_cell.length_c   1.000
_cell.angle_alpha   90.00
_cell.angle_beta   90.00
_cell.angle_gamma   90.00
#
_symmetry.space_group_name_H-M   'P 1'
#
loop_
_entity.id
_entity.type
_entity.pdbx_description
1 polymer ?
#
loop_
_entity_poly.entity_id
_entity_poly.type
_entity_poly.pdbx_seq_one_letter_code
_entity_poly.pdbx_strand_id
1 'polypeptide(L)'
;MHIFVPREGKPGERRVAIVADVVSKYVRAGFSVAVESGAGVHAQADDAALTAAGATIVAASGISSADVILSVNPLTPEQFASVKKGAITISFLAPNQSLDSISAAAKAGATAFSLELVPRISRAQSMDALTSQALCAGYRAALVAAELSPRFFPLLMTAAGT
;
A
#
# COMPACT_ATOMS: atom_id res chain seq x y z
N MET A 1 -11.72 12.81 10.70
CA MET A 1 -10.35 12.93 10.14
C MET A 1 -10.41 12.58 8.68
N HIS A 2 -9.59 13.26 7.86
CA HIS A 2 -9.50 13.04 6.43
C HIS A 2 -8.33 12.10 6.08
N ILE A 3 -8.64 10.99 5.43
CA ILE A 3 -7.67 10.01 4.94
C ILE A 3 -7.42 10.29 3.46
N PHE A 4 -6.16 10.39 3.06
CA PHE A 4 -5.76 10.50 1.66
C PHE A 4 -4.87 9.33 1.24
N VAL A 5 -5.13 8.79 0.05
CA VAL A 5 -4.32 7.74 -0.56
C VAL A 5 -3.74 8.25 -1.88
N PRO A 6 -2.44 8.59 -1.94
CA PRO A 6 -1.78 8.99 -3.17
C PRO A 6 -1.63 7.81 -4.12
N ARG A 7 -1.38 8.13 -5.39
CA ARG A 7 -0.91 7.15 -6.37
C ARG A 7 0.56 6.84 -6.11
N GLU A 8 0.91 5.57 -6.22
CA GLU A 8 2.30 5.14 -6.11
C GLU A 8 3.11 5.58 -7.35
N GLY A 9 4.21 6.29 -7.11
CA GLY A 9 5.09 6.81 -8.17
C GLY A 9 6.31 5.94 -8.47
N LYS A 10 6.61 4.94 -7.64
CA LYS A 10 7.79 4.09 -7.81
C LYS A 10 7.64 3.20 -9.06
N PRO A 11 8.61 3.19 -9.99
CA PRO A 11 8.54 2.31 -11.16
C PRO A 11 8.33 0.85 -10.79
N GLY A 12 7.35 0.21 -11.43
CA GLY A 12 6.99 -1.19 -11.17
C GLY A 12 6.10 -1.42 -9.95
N GLU A 13 5.81 -0.41 -9.14
CA GLU A 13 4.79 -0.51 -8.10
C GLU A 13 3.41 -0.59 -8.74
N ARG A 14 2.64 -1.59 -8.32
CA ARG A 14 1.30 -1.87 -8.85
C ARG A 14 0.25 -1.99 -7.74
N ARG A 15 0.67 -1.94 -6.49
CA ARG A 15 -0.22 -1.96 -5.33
C ARG A 15 -0.77 -0.56 -5.07
N VAL A 16 -1.84 -0.52 -4.28
CA VAL A 16 -2.46 0.70 -3.74
C VAL A 16 -2.70 0.48 -2.25
N ALA A 17 -2.62 1.54 -1.44
CA ALA A 17 -2.71 1.39 0.02
C ALA A 17 -4.13 1.06 0.52
N ILE A 18 -5.16 1.22 -0.31
CA ILE A 18 -6.54 0.92 0.05
C ILE A 18 -7.32 0.30 -1.10
N VAL A 19 -8.27 -0.58 -0.77
CA VAL A 19 -9.22 -1.19 -1.70
C VAL A 19 -10.66 -0.90 -1.26
N ALA A 20 -11.62 -1.06 -2.18
CA ALA A 20 -13.03 -0.73 -1.98
C ALA A 20 -13.62 -1.26 -0.65
N ASP A 21 -13.35 -2.53 -0.32
CA ASP A 21 -13.84 -3.15 0.93
C ASP A 21 -13.35 -2.45 2.21
N VAL A 22 -12.15 -1.86 2.17
CA VAL A 22 -11.57 -1.12 3.29
C VAL A 22 -12.10 0.31 3.33
N VAL A 23 -12.28 0.94 2.15
CA VAL A 23 -12.91 2.27 2.04
C VAL A 23 -14.27 2.27 2.74
N SER A 24 -15.14 1.31 2.41
CA SER A 24 -16.49 1.26 3.02
C SER A 24 -16.47 1.09 4.53
N LYS A 25 -15.46 0.40 5.08
CA LYS A 25 -15.27 0.26 6.54
C LYS A 25 -14.86 1.58 7.19
N TYR A 26 -13.94 2.31 6.56
CA TYR A 26 -13.48 3.62 7.08
C TYR A 26 -14.57 4.69 6.99
N VAL A 27 -15.33 4.72 5.89
CA VAL A 27 -16.47 5.62 5.76
C VAL A 27 -17.52 5.34 6.84
N ARG A 28 -17.83 4.05 7.09
CA ARG A 28 -18.76 3.66 8.18
C ARG A 28 -18.24 4.05 9.57
N ALA A 29 -16.92 4.06 9.77
CA ALA A 29 -16.30 4.50 11.01
C ALA A 29 -16.22 6.03 11.15
N GLY A 30 -16.72 6.81 10.18
CA GLY A 30 -16.80 8.27 10.23
C GLY A 30 -15.58 9.00 9.63
N PHE A 31 -14.70 8.29 8.93
CA PHE A 31 -13.60 8.92 8.19
C PHE A 31 -14.06 9.36 6.79
N SER A 32 -13.54 10.49 6.30
CA SER A 32 -13.63 10.82 4.88
C SER A 32 -12.41 10.26 4.17
N VAL A 33 -12.60 9.53 3.08
CA VAL A 33 -11.52 8.91 2.31
C VAL A 33 -11.44 9.58 0.95
N ALA A 34 -10.30 10.20 0.65
CA ALA A 34 -9.95 10.66 -0.68
C ALA A 34 -8.85 9.78 -1.28
N VAL A 35 -8.96 9.50 -2.57
CA VAL A 35 -7.96 8.73 -3.30
C VAL A 35 -7.53 9.52 -4.53
N GLU A 36 -6.23 9.54 -4.81
CA GLU A 36 -5.71 10.14 -6.03
C GLU A 36 -6.23 9.38 -7.25
N SER A 37 -6.68 10.11 -8.28
CA SER A 37 -7.16 9.49 -9.51
C SER A 37 -6.12 8.56 -10.13
N GLY A 38 -6.56 7.36 -10.47
CA GLY A 38 -5.74 6.34 -11.07
C GLY A 38 -4.82 5.59 -10.10
N ALA A 39 -4.92 5.82 -8.79
CA ALA A 39 -4.06 5.15 -7.79
C ALA A 39 -4.18 3.63 -7.81
N GLY A 40 -5.38 3.09 -8.03
CA GLY A 40 -5.65 1.64 -7.98
C GLY A 40 -5.79 0.95 -9.34
N VAL A 41 -5.44 1.60 -10.45
CA VAL A 41 -5.60 1.06 -11.82
C VAL A 41 -4.94 -0.31 -12.01
N HIS A 42 -3.81 -0.55 -11.36
CA HIS A 42 -3.08 -1.82 -11.46
C HIS A 42 -3.45 -2.86 -10.39
N ALA A 43 -4.31 -2.49 -9.44
CA ALA A 43 -4.64 -3.27 -8.25
C ALA A 43 -6.10 -3.75 -8.23
N GLN A 44 -6.79 -3.71 -9.37
CA GLN A 44 -8.23 -4.01 -9.47
C GLN A 44 -9.08 -3.15 -8.52
N ALA A 45 -8.63 -1.92 -8.25
CA ALA A 45 -9.30 -0.94 -7.41
C ALA A 45 -9.44 0.37 -8.19
N ASP A 46 -10.18 0.32 -9.30
CA ASP A 46 -10.36 1.50 -10.15
C ASP A 46 -11.16 2.61 -9.44
N ASP A 47 -11.07 3.82 -10.00
CA ASP A 47 -11.69 5.01 -9.45
C ASP A 47 -13.22 4.83 -9.27
N ALA A 48 -13.87 4.06 -10.14
CA ALA A 48 -15.30 3.79 -10.07
C ALA A 48 -15.66 2.89 -8.88
N ALA A 49 -14.92 1.81 -8.66
CA ALA A 49 -15.10 0.91 -7.53
C ALA A 49 -14.84 1.62 -6.19
N LEU A 50 -13.80 2.46 -6.13
CA LEU A 50 -13.49 3.27 -4.95
C LEU A 50 -14.56 4.32 -4.67
N THR A 51 -15.08 4.98 -5.71
CA THR A 51 -16.20 5.94 -5.59
C THR A 51 -17.46 5.25 -5.09
N ALA A 52 -17.82 4.09 -5.66
CA ALA A 52 -18.97 3.30 -5.24
C ALA A 52 -18.85 2.85 -3.77
N ALA A 53 -17.63 2.63 -3.28
CA ALA A 53 -17.35 2.29 -1.89
C ALA A 53 -17.42 3.48 -0.92
N GLY A 54 -17.55 4.71 -1.44
CA GLY A 54 -17.70 5.95 -0.67
C GLY A 54 -16.46 6.84 -0.59
N ALA A 55 -15.40 6.57 -1.37
CA ALA A 55 -14.27 7.48 -1.49
C ALA A 55 -14.56 8.63 -2.46
N THR A 56 -13.86 9.75 -2.25
CA THR A 56 -13.83 10.86 -3.21
C THR A 56 -12.55 10.77 -4.05
N ILE A 57 -12.68 10.79 -5.37
CA ILE A 57 -11.52 10.81 -6.28
C ILE A 57 -11.06 12.26 -6.47
N VAL A 58 -9.77 12.51 -6.24
CA VAL A 58 -9.17 13.85 -6.29
C VAL A 58 -7.81 13.83 -7.00
N ALA A 59 -7.25 15.01 -7.28
CA ALA A 59 -5.87 15.13 -7.77
C ALA A 59 -4.85 14.97 -6.63
N ALA A 60 -3.58 14.75 -6.99
CA ALA A 60 -2.48 14.59 -6.02
C ALA A 60 -2.36 15.75 -5.01
N SER A 61 -2.82 16.96 -5.37
CA SER A 61 -2.88 18.13 -4.47
C SER A 61 -3.73 17.91 -3.22
N GLY A 62 -4.61 16.89 -3.22
CA GLY A 62 -5.41 16.49 -2.06
C GLY A 62 -4.58 16.15 -0.81
N ILE A 63 -3.31 15.76 -1.00
CA ILE A 63 -2.35 15.47 0.08
C ILE A 63 -2.24 16.60 1.12
N SER A 64 -2.42 17.85 0.70
CA SER A 64 -2.33 19.04 1.55
C SER A 64 -3.46 19.21 2.56
N SER A 65 -4.58 18.52 2.33
CA SER A 65 -5.76 18.57 3.21
C SER A 65 -5.86 17.37 4.17
N ALA A 66 -4.97 16.38 4.02
CA ALA A 66 -5.06 15.10 4.72
C ALA A 66 -4.63 15.20 6.19
N ASP A 67 -5.39 14.54 7.07
CA ASP A 67 -4.97 14.28 8.45
C ASP A 67 -4.17 12.97 8.56
N VAL A 68 -4.49 11.99 7.70
CA VAL A 68 -3.84 10.69 7.60
C VAL A 68 -3.53 10.39 6.14
N ILE A 69 -2.31 9.97 5.85
CA ILE A 69 -1.88 9.57 4.50
C ILE A 69 -1.47 8.10 4.56
N LEU A 70 -2.11 7.28 3.72
CA LEU A 70 -1.80 5.86 3.59
C LEU A 70 -1.12 5.64 2.24
N SER A 71 0.12 5.17 2.25
CA SER A 71 0.87 4.83 1.05
C SER A 71 1.58 3.48 1.23
N VAL A 72 1.92 2.83 0.12
CA VAL A 72 2.70 1.58 0.14
C VAL A 72 4.17 1.93 0.35
N ASN A 73 4.74 2.71 -0.56
CA ASN A 73 6.10 3.23 -0.44
C ASN A 73 6.09 4.53 0.39
N PRO A 74 7.24 4.95 0.97
CA PRO A 74 7.27 6.21 1.68
C PRO A 74 7.04 7.37 0.72
N LEU A 75 6.42 8.44 1.22
CA LEU A 75 6.31 9.68 0.46
C LEU A 75 7.70 10.22 0.12
N THR A 76 7.78 10.84 -1.04
CA THR A 76 8.98 11.54 -1.50
C THR A 76 9.21 12.81 -0.67
N PRO A 77 10.46 13.32 -0.58
CA PRO A 77 10.73 14.61 0.06
C PRO A 77 9.87 15.76 -0.50
N GLU A 78 9.59 15.74 -1.81
CA GLU A 78 8.77 16.73 -2.50
C GLU A 78 7.30 16.64 -2.07
N GLN A 79 6.77 15.43 -1.92
CA GLN A 79 5.41 15.23 -1.40
C GLN A 79 5.28 15.72 0.04
N PHE A 80 6.29 15.45 0.89
CA PHE A 80 6.30 15.94 2.28
C PHE A 80 6.25 17.47 2.40
N ALA A 81 6.74 18.23 1.40
CA ALA A 81 6.63 19.69 1.40
C ALA A 81 5.17 20.18 1.36
N SER A 82 4.25 19.36 0.86
CA SER A 82 2.82 19.67 0.80
C SER A 82 2.01 19.03 1.94
N VAL A 83 2.64 18.22 2.81
CA VAL A 83 1.95 17.53 3.90
C VAL A 83 1.59 18.52 5.01
N LYS A 84 0.35 18.43 5.49
CA LYS A 84 -0.13 19.22 6.63
C LYS A 84 0.70 18.93 7.88
N LYS A 85 1.12 19.97 8.60
CA LYS A 85 1.78 19.82 9.91
C LYS A 85 0.88 19.04 10.87
N GLY A 86 1.45 18.04 11.53
CA GLY A 86 0.73 17.13 12.43
C GLY A 86 -0.03 15.99 11.73
N ALA A 87 0.04 15.88 10.40
CA ALA A 87 -0.52 14.74 9.70
C ALA A 87 0.20 13.44 10.07
N ILE A 88 -0.54 12.34 10.01
CA ILE A 88 -0.02 10.99 10.23
C ILE A 88 0.26 10.34 8.88
N THR A 89 1.44 9.74 8.70
CA THR A 89 1.75 8.96 7.49
C THR A 89 2.03 7.51 7.87
N ILE A 90 1.44 6.56 7.14
CA ILE A 90 1.63 5.12 7.37
C ILE A 90 2.07 4.46 6.06
N SER A 91 3.26 3.86 6.05
CA SER A 91 3.82 3.19 4.88
C SER A 91 4.91 2.18 5.25
N PHE A 92 5.44 1.47 4.26
CA PHE A 92 6.75 0.81 4.38
C PHE A 92 7.85 1.88 4.33
N LEU A 93 8.16 2.49 5.48
CA LEU A 93 9.08 3.63 5.57
C LEU A 93 10.55 3.20 5.41
N ALA A 94 10.89 1.95 5.71
CA ALA A 94 12.24 1.40 5.68
C ALA A 94 13.29 2.34 6.31
N PRO A 95 13.38 2.42 7.65
CA PRO A 95 14.18 3.43 8.34
C PRO A 95 15.67 3.48 7.97
N ASN A 96 16.22 2.34 7.55
CA ASN A 96 17.63 2.23 7.14
C ASN A 96 17.88 2.66 5.69
N GLN A 97 16.83 2.91 4.90
CA GLN A 97 16.91 3.17 3.46
C GLN A 97 16.33 4.53 3.07
N SER A 98 15.36 5.06 3.84
CA SER A 98 14.61 6.27 3.47
C SER A 98 14.96 7.48 4.36
N LEU A 99 16.24 7.70 4.66
CA LEU A 99 16.70 8.77 5.55
C LEU A 99 16.25 10.17 5.07
N ASP A 100 16.21 10.39 3.75
CA ASP A 100 15.75 11.65 3.16
C ASP A 100 14.25 11.87 3.41
N SER A 101 13.42 10.85 3.16
CA SER A 101 11.98 10.89 3.46
C SER A 101 11.71 11.06 4.95
N ILE A 102 12.48 10.41 5.82
CA ILE A 102 12.36 10.59 7.29
C ILE A 102 12.71 12.02 7.69
N SER A 103 13.80 12.56 7.15
CA SER A 103 14.21 13.93 7.40
C SER A 103 13.17 14.93 6.90
N ALA A 104 12.56 14.67 5.74
CA ALA A 104 11.48 15.48 5.19
C ALA A 104 10.21 15.39 6.05
N ALA A 105 9.83 14.20 6.51
CA ALA A 105 8.70 13.99 7.43
C ALA A 105 8.88 14.78 8.74
N ALA A 106 10.08 14.72 9.32
CA ALA A 106 10.43 15.46 10.53
C ALA A 106 10.35 16.98 10.30
N LYS A 107 10.90 17.48 9.19
CA LYS A 107 10.82 18.90 8.81
C LYS A 107 9.39 19.38 8.57
N ALA A 108 8.55 18.55 7.96
CA ALA A 108 7.13 18.82 7.75
C ALA A 108 6.32 18.79 9.06
N GLY A 109 6.90 18.26 10.16
CA GLY A 109 6.20 18.05 11.42
C GLY A 109 5.12 16.97 11.34
N ALA A 110 5.32 15.98 10.47
CA ALA A 110 4.44 14.81 10.35
C ALA A 110 4.81 13.72 11.37
N THR A 111 3.83 12.92 11.76
CA THR A 111 4.05 11.70 12.57
C THR A 111 4.06 10.49 11.64
N ALA A 112 5.23 9.90 11.41
CA ALA A 112 5.37 8.77 10.50
C ALA A 112 5.42 7.43 11.24
N PHE A 113 4.59 6.47 10.82
CA PHE A 113 4.62 5.08 11.27
C PHE A 113 5.18 4.18 10.18
N SER A 114 6.16 3.36 10.55
CA SER A 114 6.78 2.36 9.69
C SER A 114 6.11 1.01 9.92
N LEU A 115 5.51 0.44 8.87
CA LEU A 115 4.89 -0.89 8.93
C LEU A 115 5.91 -2.01 9.21
N GLU A 116 7.19 -1.79 8.90
CA GLU A 116 8.28 -2.72 9.19
C GLU A 116 8.62 -2.82 10.67
N LEU A 117 8.35 -1.77 11.43
CA LEU A 117 8.64 -1.69 12.86
C LEU A 117 7.45 -2.12 13.73
N VAL A 118 6.36 -2.62 13.14
CA VAL A 118 5.25 -3.20 13.90
C VAL A 118 5.78 -4.39 14.72
N PRO A 119 5.63 -4.40 16.06
CA PRO A 119 6.14 -5.48 16.89
C PRO A 119 5.48 -6.81 16.55
N ARG A 120 6.28 -7.88 16.44
CA ARG A 120 5.79 -9.23 16.16
C ARG A 120 5.30 -9.93 17.42
N ILE A 121 4.16 -9.44 17.93
CA ILE A 121 3.47 -9.96 19.13
C ILE A 121 2.03 -10.36 18.78
N SER A 122 1.42 -11.27 19.55
CA SER A 122 0.09 -11.82 19.25
C SER A 122 -0.99 -10.75 19.00
N ARG A 123 -0.97 -9.66 19.77
CA ARG A 123 -1.93 -8.55 19.63
C ARG A 123 -1.80 -7.75 18.33
N ALA A 124 -0.64 -7.78 17.68
CA ALA A 124 -0.33 -7.01 16.48
C ALA A 124 -0.27 -7.87 15.21
N GLN A 125 -0.58 -9.17 15.28
CA GLN A 125 -0.48 -10.08 14.13
C GLN A 125 -1.32 -9.63 12.93
N SER A 126 -2.52 -9.08 13.16
CA SER A 126 -3.37 -8.55 12.09
C SER A 126 -2.83 -7.29 11.41
N MET A 127 -1.79 -6.67 11.99
CA MET A 127 -1.14 -5.46 11.48
C MET A 127 0.21 -5.78 10.79
N ASP A 128 0.64 -7.05 10.79
CA ASP A 128 1.93 -7.45 10.21
C ASP A 128 1.87 -7.46 8.67
N ALA A 129 2.15 -6.29 8.10
CA ALA A 129 2.19 -6.10 6.66
C ALA A 129 3.37 -6.86 6.01
N LEU A 130 4.48 -7.09 6.73
CA LEU A 130 5.62 -7.82 6.20
C LEU A 130 5.25 -9.29 5.94
N THR A 131 4.59 -9.94 6.89
CA THR A 131 4.14 -11.33 6.72
C THR A 131 3.11 -11.45 5.60
N SER A 132 2.19 -10.48 5.48
CA SER A 132 1.23 -10.44 4.36
C SER A 132 1.94 -10.36 3.00
N GLN A 133 2.91 -9.46 2.84
CA GLN A 133 3.64 -9.32 1.57
C GLN A 133 4.55 -10.52 1.28
N ALA A 134 5.18 -11.10 2.32
CA ALA A 134 5.99 -12.30 2.19
C ALA A 134 5.18 -13.51 1.68
N LEU A 135 3.93 -13.64 2.12
CA LEU A 135 3.01 -14.67 1.64
C LEU A 135 2.73 -14.49 0.13
N CYS A 136 2.39 -13.28 -0.31
CA CYS A 136 2.19 -13.00 -1.74
C CYS A 136 3.45 -13.28 -2.57
N ALA A 137 4.62 -12.89 -2.05
CA ALA A 137 5.91 -13.14 -2.70
C ALA A 137 6.20 -14.64 -2.82
N GLY A 138 6.00 -15.42 -1.76
CA GLY A 138 6.19 -16.88 -1.77
C GLY A 138 5.29 -17.59 -2.77
N TYR A 139 4.00 -17.21 -2.81
CA TYR A 139 3.06 -17.74 -3.81
C TYR A 139 3.50 -17.40 -5.24
N ARG A 140 3.85 -16.12 -5.51
CA ARG A 140 4.30 -15.71 -6.84
C ARG A 140 5.60 -16.42 -7.24
N ALA A 141 6.53 -16.64 -6.30
CA ALA A 141 7.78 -17.35 -6.56
C ALA A 141 7.53 -18.78 -7.04
N ALA A 142 6.59 -19.51 -6.43
CA ALA A 142 6.22 -20.86 -6.86
C ALA A 142 5.64 -20.87 -8.29
N LEU A 143 4.80 -19.89 -8.63
CA LEU A 143 4.25 -19.76 -9.99
C LEU A 143 5.34 -19.47 -11.03
N VAL A 144 6.25 -18.55 -10.73
CA VAL A 144 7.37 -18.23 -11.62
C VAL A 144 8.29 -19.45 -11.79
N ALA A 145 8.54 -20.19 -10.71
CA ALA A 145 9.34 -21.42 -10.79
C ALA A 145 8.69 -22.48 -11.68
N ALA A 146 7.37 -22.65 -11.60
CA ALA A 146 6.63 -23.58 -12.46
C ALA A 146 6.65 -23.13 -13.94
N GLU A 147 6.53 -21.82 -14.20
CA GLU A 147 6.57 -21.24 -15.55
C GLU A 147 7.94 -21.41 -16.22
N LEU A 148 9.03 -21.25 -15.45
CA LEU A 148 10.40 -21.34 -15.95
C LEU A 148 10.96 -22.77 -15.97
N SER A 149 10.28 -23.74 -15.35
CA SER A 149 10.78 -25.10 -15.22
C SER A 149 10.73 -25.85 -16.56
N PRO A 150 11.81 -26.54 -16.97
CA PRO A 150 11.77 -27.43 -18.12
C PRO A 150 11.06 -28.76 -17.83
N ARG A 151 10.57 -28.97 -16.60
CA ARG A 151 9.89 -30.19 -16.15
C ARG A 151 8.59 -29.86 -15.42
N PHE A 152 7.60 -30.74 -15.53
CA PHE A 152 6.42 -30.67 -14.68
C PHE A 152 6.78 -30.89 -13.21
N PHE A 153 6.17 -30.10 -12.33
CA PHE A 153 6.29 -30.26 -10.88
C PHE A 153 5.52 -31.48 -10.36
N PRO A 154 4.25 -31.72 -10.76
CA PRO A 154 3.58 -32.95 -10.37
C PRO A 154 4.10 -34.14 -11.17
N LEU A 155 4.06 -35.32 -10.55
CA LEU A 155 4.10 -36.58 -11.27
C LEU A 155 2.81 -36.72 -12.08
N LEU A 156 2.93 -36.95 -13.39
CA LEU A 156 1.79 -37.13 -14.28
C LEU A 156 1.87 -38.54 -14.87
N MET A 157 0.88 -39.39 -14.57
CA MET A 157 0.74 -40.68 -15.25
C MET A 157 -0.19 -40.49 -16.44
N THR A 158 0.32 -40.72 -17.64
CA THR A 158 -0.44 -40.58 -18.89
C THR A 158 -0.35 -41.85 -19.73
N ALA A 159 -1.19 -41.98 -20.75
CA ALA A 159 -1.07 -43.07 -21.72
C ALA A 159 0.29 -43.08 -22.47
N ALA A 160 0.99 -41.93 -22.51
CA ALA A 160 2.32 -41.80 -23.11
C ALA A 160 3.45 -42.19 -22.14
N GLY A 161 3.13 -42.56 -20.89
CA GLY A 161 4.08 -42.89 -19.85
C GLY A 161 3.98 -41.97 -18.63
N THR A 162 4.94 -42.17 -17.73
CA THR A 162 5.13 -41.40 -16.49
C THR A 162 6.38 -40.54 -16.61
#